data_AF-A0A7C7KJ00-F1
#
_entry.id   AF-A0A7C7KJ00-F1
#
_cell.length_a   1.000
_cell.length_b   1.000
_cell.length_c   1.000
_cell.angle_alpha   90.00
_cell.angle_beta   90.00
_cell.angle_gamma   90.00
#
_symmetry.space_group_name_H-M   'P 1'
#
loop_
_entity.id
_entity.type
_entity.pdbx_description
1 polymer ?
#
loop_
_entity_poly.entity_id
_entity_poly.type
_entity_poly.pdbx_seq_one_letter_code
_entity_poly.pdbx_strand_id
1 'polypeptide(L)'
;MPSLSFISPPFAKALALAGALLAASGAAGPPALAQTTPETLSAGQATECWRGWGYILDGQSRAYKSEEMLLVTLGPTLWEAGRAVELFVLDRASGHISELPPIRVVPQTPRLYYRGRLNYVDTVASIDGSGDFMTLGLSHIEPAPPGVPAKEDFNRWACGLGE
;
A
#
# COMPACT_ATOMS: atom_id res chain seq x y z
N MET A 1 -16.97 -36.48 38.83
CA MET A 1 -16.58 -36.19 40.23
C MET A 1 -15.33 -37.02 40.54
N PRO A 2 -14.30 -36.51 41.24
CA PRO A 2 -14.11 -35.20 41.90
C PRO A 2 -13.19 -34.28 41.05
N SER A 3 -13.34 -32.96 40.97
CA SER A 3 -13.40 -31.90 41.99
C SER A 3 -12.11 -31.77 42.80
N LEU A 4 -11.22 -30.89 42.36
CA LEU A 4 -10.13 -30.34 43.18
C LEU A 4 -10.18 -28.82 43.09
N SER A 5 -10.93 -28.25 44.00
CA SER A 5 -10.84 -26.86 44.44
C SER A 5 -9.70 -26.75 45.43
N PHE A 6 -8.71 -25.86 45.21
CA PHE A 6 -7.85 -25.38 46.30
C PHE A 6 -7.49 -23.90 46.03
N ILE A 7 -8.15 -22.97 46.73
CA ILE A 7 -7.67 -22.21 47.91
C ILE A 7 -6.69 -21.09 47.53
N SER A 8 -7.21 -19.85 47.55
CA SER A 8 -6.42 -18.64 47.82
C SER A 8 -6.05 -18.57 49.31
N PRO A 9 -4.93 -17.92 49.65
CA PRO A 9 -5.02 -16.90 50.69
C PRO A 9 -4.26 -15.59 50.40
N PRO A 10 -4.50 -14.55 51.21
CA PRO A 10 -4.23 -13.14 50.89
C PRO A 10 -3.09 -12.55 51.71
N PHE A 11 -2.06 -11.98 51.11
CA PHE A 11 -1.06 -11.13 51.77
C PHE A 11 -0.33 -10.37 50.64
N ALA A 12 0.04 -9.09 50.69
CA ALA A 12 0.14 -8.13 51.77
C ALA A 12 0.07 -6.72 51.18
N LYS A 13 -0.36 -5.77 52.00
CA LYS A 13 -0.12 -4.34 51.79
C LYS A 13 1.39 -4.08 51.72
N ALA A 14 1.84 -3.39 50.68
CA ALA A 14 3.11 -2.68 50.68
C ALA A 14 2.82 -1.22 50.31
N LEU A 15 2.84 -0.37 51.34
CA LEU A 15 3.09 1.05 51.19
C LEU A 15 4.51 1.21 50.66
N ALA A 16 4.68 1.90 49.55
CA ALA A 16 5.95 2.53 49.21
C ALA A 16 5.65 3.94 48.69
N LEU A 17 5.83 4.92 49.57
CA LEU A 17 6.12 6.29 49.17
C LEU A 17 7.48 6.28 48.46
N ALA A 18 7.51 6.73 47.21
CA ALA A 18 8.72 7.25 46.60
C ALA A 18 8.31 8.42 45.71
N GLY A 19 8.64 9.62 46.15
CA GLY A 19 8.55 10.80 45.33
C GLY A 19 9.59 10.74 44.20
N ALA A 20 9.18 11.22 43.03
CA ALA A 20 10.08 11.74 42.02
C ALA A 20 9.33 12.86 41.30
N LEU A 21 9.73 14.10 41.61
CA LEU A 21 9.62 15.20 40.66
C LEU A 21 10.47 14.84 39.44
N LEU A 22 9.95 15.03 38.22
CA LEU A 22 10.52 15.87 37.17
C LEU A 22 9.89 15.56 35.80
N ALA A 23 9.47 16.65 35.15
CA ALA A 23 9.49 16.90 33.71
C ALA A 23 8.77 15.93 32.76
N ALA A 24 7.73 16.43 32.09
CA ALA A 24 7.80 16.79 30.67
C ALA A 24 6.37 17.11 30.17
N SER A 25 6.08 18.41 30.01
CA SER A 25 4.93 18.85 29.22
C SER A 25 5.28 18.70 27.73
N GLY A 26 5.38 17.46 27.26
CA GLY A 26 5.46 17.13 25.84
C GLY A 26 4.06 16.81 25.34
N ALA A 27 3.41 17.78 24.71
CA ALA A 27 2.19 17.55 23.95
C ALA A 27 2.55 16.70 22.71
N ALA A 28 2.64 15.38 22.89
CA ALA A 28 2.65 14.43 21.80
C ALA A 28 1.19 14.24 21.36
N GLY A 29 0.74 15.08 20.43
CA GLY A 29 -0.42 14.75 19.62
C GLY A 29 -0.16 13.41 18.91
N PRO A 30 -1.18 12.56 18.71
CA PRO A 30 -1.03 11.38 17.88
C PRO A 30 -0.53 11.80 16.49
N PRO A 31 0.33 11.01 15.83
CA PRO A 31 0.70 11.29 14.46
C PRO A 31 -0.59 11.22 13.65
N ALA A 32 -0.98 12.37 13.10
CA ALA A 32 -1.99 12.43 12.07
C ALA A 32 -1.52 11.48 10.97
N LEU A 33 -2.26 10.40 10.76
CA LEU A 33 -2.15 9.58 9.56
C LEU A 33 -2.34 10.56 8.40
N ALA A 34 -1.24 10.87 7.71
CA ALA A 34 -1.28 11.65 6.49
C ALA A 34 -2.14 10.87 5.51
N GLN A 35 -3.43 11.24 5.45
CA GLN A 35 -4.33 10.81 4.40
C GLN A 35 -3.72 11.38 3.13
N THR A 36 -3.06 10.53 2.35
CA THR A 36 -2.58 10.89 1.04
C THR A 36 -3.82 10.93 0.15
N THR A 37 -4.58 12.01 0.25
CA THR A 37 -5.45 12.41 -0.85
C THR A 37 -4.58 12.46 -2.10
N PRO A 38 -5.07 12.03 -3.27
CA PRO A 38 -4.40 12.29 -4.53
C PRO A 38 -4.47 13.80 -4.77
N GLU A 39 -3.58 14.53 -4.10
CA GLU A 39 -3.27 15.91 -4.41
C GLU A 39 -2.71 15.86 -5.82
N THR A 40 -3.47 16.44 -6.74
CA THR A 40 -3.13 16.57 -8.15
C THR A 40 -1.66 16.92 -8.27
N LEU A 41 -0.82 15.96 -8.70
CA LEU A 41 0.61 16.20 -8.87
C LEU A 41 0.77 17.42 -9.77
N SER A 42 1.37 18.47 -9.22
CA SER A 42 1.43 19.77 -9.90
C SER A 42 2.30 19.65 -11.16
N ALA A 43 1.96 20.41 -12.19
CA ALA A 43 2.74 20.47 -13.42
C ALA A 43 4.20 20.87 -13.09
N GLY A 44 5.13 19.91 -13.14
CA GLY A 44 6.54 20.09 -12.78
C GLY A 44 7.07 19.11 -11.73
N GLN A 45 6.23 18.30 -11.08
CA GLN A 45 6.73 17.18 -10.27
C GLN A 45 7.20 16.02 -11.18
N ALA A 46 8.36 15.46 -10.84
CA ALA A 46 8.85 14.22 -11.43
C ALA A 46 7.80 13.12 -11.25
N THR A 47 7.26 12.62 -12.35
CA THR A 47 6.28 11.53 -12.38
C THR A 47 6.97 10.21 -12.07
N GLU A 48 6.68 9.65 -10.90
CA GLU A 48 7.16 8.33 -10.48
C GLU A 48 5.99 7.50 -9.98
N CYS A 49 5.89 6.25 -10.46
CA CYS A 49 4.84 5.32 -10.07
C CYS A 49 5.21 3.88 -10.41
N TRP A 50 4.39 2.91 -9.97
CA TRP A 50 4.37 1.57 -10.57
C TRP A 50 3.05 1.35 -11.29
N ARG A 51 3.12 0.87 -12.53
CA ARG A 51 1.94 0.65 -13.38
C ARG A 51 1.98 -0.71 -14.03
N GLY A 52 0.83 -1.36 -14.17
CA GLY A 52 0.73 -2.65 -14.84
C GLY A 52 -0.64 -3.27 -14.70
N TRP A 53 -0.68 -4.60 -14.72
CA TRP A 53 -1.92 -5.35 -14.78
C TRP A 53 -2.22 -6.05 -13.47
N GLY A 54 -3.49 -6.24 -13.18
CA GLY A 54 -3.91 -7.14 -12.11
C GLY A 54 -5.29 -7.75 -12.36
N TYR A 55 -5.52 -8.86 -11.66
CA TYR A 55 -6.77 -9.60 -11.71
C TYR A 55 -7.18 -10.02 -10.30
N ILE A 56 -8.46 -9.92 -9.97
CA ILE A 56 -9.01 -10.45 -8.73
C ILE A 56 -9.21 -11.95 -8.87
N LEU A 57 -8.73 -12.67 -7.87
CA LEU A 57 -8.87 -14.11 -7.72
C LEU A 57 -9.77 -14.39 -6.51
N ASP A 58 -10.69 -15.33 -6.68
CA ASP A 58 -11.53 -15.83 -5.61
C ASP A 58 -10.71 -16.37 -4.42
N GLY A 59 -11.10 -15.99 -3.21
CA GLY A 59 -10.43 -16.40 -1.97
C GLY A 59 -10.33 -17.91 -1.76
N GLN A 60 -11.33 -18.66 -2.20
CA GLN A 60 -11.41 -20.11 -1.97
C GLN A 60 -10.89 -20.91 -3.15
N SER A 61 -11.39 -20.62 -4.35
CA SER A 61 -11.12 -21.39 -5.56
C SER A 61 -9.89 -20.91 -6.33
N ARG A 62 -9.40 -19.69 -6.06
CA ARG A 62 -8.37 -19.00 -6.86
C ARG A 62 -8.74 -18.76 -8.33
N ALA A 63 -10.01 -18.96 -8.69
CA ALA A 63 -10.50 -18.64 -10.02
C ALA A 63 -10.52 -17.13 -10.26
N TYR A 64 -10.31 -16.70 -11.50
CA TYR A 64 -10.45 -15.30 -11.89
C TYR A 64 -11.89 -14.82 -11.70
N LYS A 65 -12.08 -13.73 -10.96
CA LYS A 65 -13.38 -13.07 -10.72
C LYS A 65 -13.52 -11.73 -11.43
N SER A 66 -12.41 -11.17 -11.92
CA SER A 66 -12.40 -9.94 -12.70
C SER A 66 -11.79 -10.17 -14.07
N GLU A 67 -12.08 -9.23 -14.97
CA GLU A 67 -11.26 -8.99 -16.15
C GLU A 67 -9.93 -8.33 -15.76
N GLU A 68 -9.06 -8.13 -16.76
CA GLU A 68 -7.79 -7.41 -16.60
C GLU A 68 -8.05 -5.96 -16.20
N MET A 69 -7.43 -5.52 -15.11
CA MET A 69 -7.43 -4.13 -14.69
C MET A 69 -6.07 -3.50 -14.94
N LEU A 70 -6.05 -2.27 -15.45
CA LEU A 70 -4.86 -1.44 -15.45
C LEU A 70 -4.76 -0.79 -14.07
N LEU A 71 -3.65 -1.02 -13.37
CA LEU A 71 -3.45 -0.60 -12.00
C LEU A 71 -2.22 0.31 -11.89
N VAL A 72 -2.29 1.27 -10.98
CA VAL A 72 -1.18 2.15 -10.63
C VAL A 72 -1.05 2.32 -9.12
N THR A 73 0.18 2.43 -8.62
CA THR A 73 0.49 2.96 -7.29
C THR A 73 1.39 4.18 -7.45
N LEU A 74 1.06 5.26 -6.73
CA LEU A 74 1.72 6.55 -6.86
C LEU A 74 3.01 6.60 -6.04
N GLY A 75 4.06 7.17 -6.63
CA GLY A 75 5.36 7.38 -5.99
C GLY A 75 6.27 6.14 -5.98
N PRO A 76 7.43 6.25 -5.29
CA PRO A 76 8.38 5.16 -5.11
C PRO A 76 7.83 4.15 -4.10
N THR A 77 6.96 3.25 -4.54
CA THR A 77 6.40 2.19 -3.69
C THR A 77 7.43 1.10 -3.43
N LEU A 78 7.64 0.78 -2.15
CA LEU A 78 8.48 -0.34 -1.74
C LEU A 78 7.65 -1.62 -1.63
N TRP A 79 7.97 -2.60 -2.48
CA TRP A 79 7.27 -3.88 -2.56
C TRP A 79 7.85 -4.92 -1.61
N GLU A 80 7.27 -5.03 -0.42
CA GLU A 80 7.67 -5.98 0.62
C GLU A 80 6.51 -6.91 0.99
N ALA A 81 6.82 -8.16 1.32
CA ALA A 81 5.83 -9.08 1.83
C ALA A 81 5.21 -8.55 3.14
N GLY A 82 3.88 -8.62 3.26
CA GLY A 82 3.17 -8.17 4.45
C GLY A 82 2.96 -6.66 4.57
N ARG A 83 3.52 -5.85 3.66
CA ARG A 83 3.36 -4.39 3.66
C ARG A 83 2.22 -3.97 2.76
N ALA A 84 1.20 -3.33 3.33
CA ALA A 84 0.05 -2.87 2.55
C ALA A 84 0.45 -1.83 1.48
N VAL A 85 -0.14 -1.95 0.29
CA VAL A 85 0.02 -1.04 -0.84
C VAL A 85 -1.37 -0.68 -1.36
N GLU A 86 -1.55 0.59 -1.72
CA GLU A 86 -2.76 1.07 -2.39
C GLU A 86 -2.58 1.03 -3.91
N LEU A 87 -3.56 0.44 -4.58
CA LEU A 87 -3.65 0.36 -6.02
C LEU A 87 -4.89 1.13 -6.48
N PHE A 88 -4.70 1.96 -7.49
CA PHE A 88 -5.76 2.69 -8.16
C PHE A 88 -6.01 2.08 -9.53
N VAL A 89 -7.28 1.99 -9.92
CA VAL A 89 -7.64 1.60 -11.28
C VAL A 89 -7.38 2.79 -12.20
N LEU A 90 -6.63 2.55 -13.28
CA LEU A 90 -6.30 3.53 -14.29
C LEU A 90 -7.23 3.36 -15.50
N ASP A 91 -7.90 4.42 -15.92
CA ASP A 91 -8.66 4.40 -17.17
C ASP A 91 -7.70 4.40 -18.36
N ARG A 92 -7.76 3.34 -19.18
CA ARG A 92 -6.82 3.14 -20.28
C ARG A 92 -6.95 4.21 -21.38
N ALA A 93 -8.14 4.76 -21.58
CA ALA A 93 -8.37 5.73 -22.65
C ALA A 93 -7.79 7.11 -22.29
N SER A 94 -7.98 7.54 -21.05
CA SER A 94 -7.61 8.89 -20.59
C SER A 94 -6.29 8.96 -19.83
N GLY A 95 -5.82 7.86 -19.25
CA GLY A 95 -4.66 7.89 -18.35
C GLY A 95 -4.96 8.57 -17.01
N HIS A 96 -6.23 8.73 -16.65
CA HIS A 96 -6.64 9.22 -15.34
C HIS A 96 -6.96 8.06 -14.39
N ILE A 97 -6.64 8.24 -13.12
CA ILE A 97 -7.13 7.36 -12.05
C ILE A 97 -8.67 7.43 -12.04
N SER A 98 -9.31 6.26 -12.08
CA SER A 98 -10.76 6.16 -12.00
C SER A 98 -11.28 6.67 -10.65
N GLU A 99 -12.56 7.04 -10.60
CA GLU A 99 -13.23 7.46 -9.35
C GLU A 99 -13.51 6.30 -8.38
N LEU A 100 -13.17 5.05 -8.76
CA LEU A 100 -13.33 3.90 -7.88
C LEU A 100 -12.40 4.03 -6.66
N PRO A 101 -12.85 3.57 -5.46
CA PRO A 101 -12.00 3.55 -4.29
C PRO A 101 -10.69 2.77 -4.52
N PRO A 102 -9.57 3.16 -3.88
CA PRO A 102 -8.33 2.41 -3.98
C PRO A 102 -8.50 1.00 -3.44
N ILE A 103 -7.84 0.04 -4.10
CA ILE A 103 -7.77 -1.34 -3.67
C ILE A 103 -6.53 -1.50 -2.81
N ARG A 104 -6.75 -1.74 -1.52
CA ARG A 104 -5.65 -2.00 -0.59
C ARG A 104 -5.27 -3.47 -0.62
N VAL A 105 -4.01 -3.75 -0.96
CA VAL A 105 -3.49 -5.11 -1.08
C VAL A 105 -2.29 -5.33 -0.17
N VAL A 106 -2.08 -6.56 0.26
CA VAL A 106 -0.91 -6.97 1.06
C VAL A 106 -0.16 -8.06 0.27
N PRO A 107 1.00 -7.74 -0.35
CA PRO A 107 1.79 -8.69 -1.09
C PRO A 107 2.24 -9.86 -0.23
N GLN A 108 2.22 -11.08 -0.77
CA GLN A 108 2.65 -12.28 -0.04
C GLN A 108 4.12 -12.62 -0.31
N THR A 109 4.52 -12.59 -1.58
CA THR A 109 5.88 -12.93 -1.99
C THR A 109 6.26 -12.10 -3.22
N PRO A 110 6.44 -10.78 -3.07
CA PRO A 110 6.75 -9.92 -4.19
C PRO A 110 8.11 -10.30 -4.78
N ARG A 111 8.12 -10.62 -6.08
CA ARG A 111 9.34 -10.85 -6.84
C ARG A 111 9.70 -9.57 -7.55
N LEU A 112 10.72 -8.87 -7.06
CA LEU A 112 11.33 -7.78 -7.81
C LEU A 112 12.37 -8.32 -8.78
N TYR A 113 12.32 -7.87 -10.02
CA TYR A 113 13.29 -8.25 -11.04
C TYR A 113 13.49 -7.13 -12.05
N TYR A 114 14.65 -7.14 -12.69
CA TYR A 114 15.03 -6.16 -13.69
C TYR A 114 14.99 -6.77 -15.08
N ARG A 115 14.41 -6.09 -16.06
CA ARG A 115 14.46 -6.50 -17.46
C ARG A 115 14.75 -5.30 -18.36
N GLY A 116 15.97 -5.24 -18.88
CA GLY A 116 16.39 -4.23 -19.86
C GLY A 116 16.72 -2.88 -19.22
N ARG A 117 15.70 -2.04 -19.00
CA ARG A 117 15.78 -0.70 -18.36
C ARG A 117 14.69 -0.46 -17.32
N LEU A 118 13.84 -1.46 -17.06
CA LEU A 118 12.68 -1.33 -16.21
C LEU A 118 12.76 -2.31 -15.04
N ASN A 119 12.40 -1.82 -13.86
CA ASN A 119 12.15 -2.65 -12.69
C ASN A 119 10.72 -3.16 -12.74
N TYR A 120 10.52 -4.42 -12.39
CA TYR A 120 9.23 -5.08 -12.37
C TYR A 120 8.98 -5.70 -11.00
N VAL A 121 7.71 -5.84 -10.66
CA VAL A 121 7.25 -6.63 -9.54
C VAL A 121 6.11 -7.53 -10.00
N ASP A 122 6.23 -8.83 -9.71
CA ASP A 122 5.11 -9.77 -9.81
C ASP A 122 4.78 -10.28 -8.41
N THR A 123 3.50 -10.42 -8.09
CA THR A 123 3.10 -11.00 -6.79
C THR A 123 1.68 -11.52 -6.80
N VAL A 124 1.36 -12.34 -5.81
CA VAL A 124 -0.01 -12.54 -5.33
C VAL A 124 -0.14 -11.76 -4.03
N ALA A 125 -1.22 -11.00 -3.90
CA ALA A 125 -1.51 -10.20 -2.73
C ALA A 125 -2.90 -10.54 -2.19
N SER A 126 -3.11 -10.50 -0.88
CA SER A 126 -4.46 -10.52 -0.32
C SER A 126 -5.09 -9.14 -0.45
N ILE A 127 -6.37 -9.07 -0.80
CA ILE A 127 -7.12 -7.81 -0.82
C ILE A 127 -7.73 -7.60 0.57
N ASP A 128 -7.38 -6.49 1.20
CA ASP A 128 -7.81 -6.17 2.57
C ASP A 128 -9.35 -6.17 2.69
N GLY A 129 -9.86 -6.77 3.76
CA GLY A 129 -11.30 -6.86 4.04
C GLY A 129 -12.16 -7.77 3.14
N SER A 130 -11.63 -8.32 2.04
CA SER A 130 -12.46 -9.09 1.08
C SER A 130 -12.40 -10.62 1.25
N GLY A 131 -11.27 -11.15 1.74
CA GLY A 131 -10.96 -12.58 1.68
C GLY A 131 -10.49 -13.07 0.29
N ASP A 132 -10.56 -12.22 -0.73
CA ASP A 132 -10.06 -12.48 -2.09
C ASP A 132 -8.56 -12.14 -2.22
N PHE A 133 -7.99 -12.52 -3.35
CA PHE A 133 -6.60 -12.23 -3.71
C PHE A 133 -6.53 -11.43 -5.00
N MET A 134 -5.37 -10.85 -5.26
CA MET A 134 -5.05 -10.23 -6.53
C MET A 134 -3.71 -10.76 -7.02
N THR A 135 -3.64 -11.17 -8.28
CA THR A 135 -2.35 -11.38 -8.96
C THR A 135 -1.98 -10.09 -9.69
N LEU A 136 -0.73 -9.67 -9.54
CA LEU A 136 -0.22 -8.37 -10.01
C LEU A 136 1.04 -8.59 -10.83
N GLY A 137 1.22 -7.77 -11.88
CA GLY A 137 2.48 -7.58 -12.58
C GLY A 137 2.64 -6.12 -12.96
N LEU A 138 3.55 -5.40 -12.29
CA LEU A 138 3.74 -3.96 -12.44
C LEU A 138 5.17 -3.63 -12.85
N SER A 139 5.33 -2.58 -13.65
CA SER A 139 6.62 -1.98 -14.00
C SER A 139 6.76 -0.61 -13.33
N HIS A 140 7.96 -0.32 -12.83
CA HIS A 140 8.33 0.98 -12.31
C HIS A 140 8.49 1.98 -13.46
N ILE A 141 7.79 3.10 -13.34
CA ILE A 141 7.92 4.26 -14.22
C ILE A 141 8.82 5.26 -13.48
N GLU A 142 10.07 5.33 -13.90
CA GLU A 142 11.02 6.31 -13.39
C GLU A 142 10.69 7.71 -13.92
N PRO A 143 11.04 8.76 -13.17
CA PRO A 143 11.02 10.13 -13.66
C PRO A 143 11.59 10.29 -15.08
N ALA A 144 10.90 11.07 -15.91
CA ALA A 144 11.43 11.43 -17.21
C ALA A 144 12.63 12.39 -17.01
N PRO A 145 13.77 12.16 -17.71
CA PRO A 145 14.78 13.18 -17.83
C PRO A 145 14.16 14.43 -18.46
N PRO A 146 14.52 15.63 -17.97
CA PRO A 146 13.95 16.86 -18.48
C PRO A 146 14.30 17.06 -19.96
N GLY A 147 13.36 17.62 -20.72
CA GLY A 147 13.57 17.99 -22.12
C GLY A 147 13.26 16.88 -23.11
N VAL A 148 12.49 15.88 -22.69
CA VAL A 148 11.97 14.81 -23.58
C VAL A 148 10.43 14.77 -23.48
N PRO A 149 9.71 15.69 -24.16
CA PRO A 149 8.27 15.88 -23.96
C PRO A 149 7.46 14.60 -24.13
N ALA A 150 7.74 13.81 -25.18
CA ALA A 150 7.03 12.55 -25.40
C ALA A 150 7.17 11.53 -24.26
N LYS A 151 8.30 11.55 -23.53
CA LYS A 151 8.49 10.69 -22.35
C LYS A 151 7.80 11.29 -21.12
N GLU A 152 7.83 12.61 -20.98
CA GLU A 152 7.12 13.33 -19.92
C GLU A 152 5.61 13.06 -20.03
N ASP A 153 5.02 13.21 -21.22
CA ASP A 153 3.60 12.95 -21.49
C ASP A 153 3.22 11.49 -21.22
N PHE A 154 4.03 10.53 -21.73
CA PHE A 154 3.80 9.11 -21.46
C PHE A 154 3.83 8.79 -19.96
N ASN A 155 4.80 9.34 -19.22
CA ASN A 155 4.90 9.07 -17.80
C ASN A 155 3.74 9.70 -17.01
N ARG A 156 3.25 10.87 -17.43
CA ARG A 156 2.04 11.48 -16.85
C ARG A 156 0.81 10.58 -17.04
N TRP A 157 0.58 10.12 -18.27
CA TRP A 157 -0.49 9.16 -18.58
C TRP A 157 -0.33 7.87 -17.78
N ALA A 158 0.88 7.30 -17.74
CA ALA A 158 1.14 6.04 -17.05
C ALA A 158 0.96 6.14 -15.53
N CYS A 159 1.17 7.33 -14.96
CA CYS A 159 1.04 7.59 -13.53
C CYS A 159 -0.31 8.21 -13.13
N GLY A 160 -1.33 8.19 -14.00
CA GLY A 160 -2.68 8.60 -13.61
C GLY A 160 -3.00 10.08 -13.71
N LEU A 161 -2.11 10.87 -14.34
CA LEU A 161 -2.22 12.33 -14.40
C LEU A 161 -2.89 12.85 -15.67
N GLY A 162 -3.28 11.95 -16.57
CA GLY A 162 -3.70 12.29 -17.93
C GLY A 162 -2.56 12.81 -18.79
N GLU A 163 -2.90 13.26 -19.98
CA GLU A 163 -2.01 13.99 -20.89
C GLU A 163 -1.86 15.44 -20.40
#